data_AF-A0A8S3FN41-F1
#
_entry.id   AF-A0A8S3FN41-F1
#
_cell.length_a   1.000
_cell.length_b   1.000
_cell.length_c   1.000
_cell.angle_alpha   90.00
_cell.angle_beta   90.00
_cell.angle_gamma   90.00
#
_symmetry.space_group_name_H-M   'P 1'
#
loop_
_entity.id
_entity.type
_entity.pdbx_description
1 polymer ?
#
loop_
_entity_poly.entity_id
_entity_poly.type
_entity_poly.pdbx_seq_one_letter_code
_entity_poly.pdbx_strand_id
1 'polypeptide(L)' 'MGSAFTLTLANIFMWKWQRQLVRRLEVSNEIYGRYVDDIFFTSNDSLESIDQMLDEAN' A
#
# COMPACT_ATOMS: atom_id res chain seq x y z
N MET A 1 12.74 15.34 0.18
CA MET A 1 12.41 15.23 1.62
C MET A 1 13.69 15.45 2.43
N GLY A 2 13.81 16.52 3.21
CA GLY A 2 15.11 16.99 3.73
C GLY A 2 15.53 16.47 5.11
N SER A 3 14.66 15.81 5.89
CA SER A 3 15.01 15.34 7.23
C SER A 3 14.64 13.86 7.43
N ALA A 4 15.49 13.12 8.15
CA ALA A 4 15.23 11.73 8.52
C ALA A 4 13.94 11.60 9.35
N PHE A 5 13.60 12.63 10.15
CA PHE A 5 12.37 12.66 10.92
C PHE A 5 11.12 12.73 10.03
N THR A 6 11.15 13.56 8.98
CA THR A 6 10.06 13.65 8.00
C THR A 6 9.85 12.32 7.28
N LEU A 7 10.93 11.62 6.92
CA LEU A 7 10.85 10.30 6.30
C LEU A 7 10.22 9.25 7.22
N THR A 8 10.57 9.27 8.51
CA THR A 8 9.97 8.40 9.52
C THR A 8 8.49 8.69 9.69
N LEU A 9 8.10 9.96 9.77
CA LEU A 9 6.68 10.35 9.87
C LEU A 9 5.88 9.93 8.63
N ALA A 10 6.44 10.10 7.43
CA ALA A 10 5.83 9.65 6.19
C ALA A 10 5.61 8.12 6.21
N ASN A 11 6.61 7.34 6.64
CA ASN A 11 6.47 5.88 6.75
C ASN A 11 5.40 5.46 7.78
N ILE A 12 5.27 6.16 8.92
CA ILE A 12 4.22 5.91 9.92
C ILE A 12 2.84 6.22 9.35
N PHE A 13 2.70 7.34 8.65
CA PHE A 13 1.46 7.74 8.02
C PHE A 13 1.03 6.73 6.95
N MET A 14 1.95 6.40 6.03
CA MET A 14 1.71 5.42 4.96
C MET A 14 1.45 4.01 5.51
N TRP A 15 2.06 3.64 6.64
CA TRP A 15 1.76 2.36 7.32
C TRP A 15 0.30 2.28 7.78
N LYS A 16 -0.26 3.37 8.34
CA LYS A 16 -1.67 3.39 8.77
C LYS A 16 -2.62 3.17 7.61
N TRP A 17 -2.31 3.78 6.47
CA TRP A 17 -3.10 3.67 5.24
C TRP A 17 -3.02 2.25 4.64
N GLN A 18 -1.81 1.75 4.39
CA GLN A 18 -1.64 0.48 3.66
C GLN A 18 -1.99 -0.77 4.47
N ARG A 19 -2.24 -0.66 5.78
CA ARG A 19 -2.39 -1.83 6.66
C ARG A 19 -3.51 -2.78 6.22
N GLN A 20 -4.58 -2.24 5.66
CA GLN A 20 -5.70 -3.05 5.15
C GLN A 20 -5.31 -3.76 3.85
N LEU A 21 -4.66 -3.04 2.93
CA LEU A 21 -4.12 -3.58 1.69
C LEU A 21 -3.14 -4.75 1.97
N VAL A 22 -2.14 -4.54 2.83
CA VAL A 22 -1.14 -5.57 3.18
C VAL A 22 -1.79 -6.83 3.74
N ARG A 23 -2.81 -6.70 4.59
CA ARG A 23 -3.53 -7.86 5.14
C ARG A 23 -4.26 -8.66 4.06
N ARG A 24 -4.86 -7.98 3.08
CA ARG A 24 -5.52 -8.66 1.95
C ARG A 24 -4.47 -9.41 1.11
N LEU A 25 -3.37 -8.74 0.77
CA LEU A 25 -2.28 -9.30 -0.04
C LEU A 25 -1.58 -10.49 0.64
N GLU A 26 -1.43 -10.47 1.98
CA GLU A 26 -0.91 -11.61 2.74
C GLU A 26 -1.82 -12.84 2.66
N VAL A 27 -3.15 -12.65 2.68
CA VAL A 27 -4.12 -13.76 2.58
C VAL A 27 -4.14 -14.36 1.19
N SER A 28 -4.00 -13.53 0.14
CA SER A 28 -3.94 -13.97 -1.26
C SER A 28 -2.55 -14.47 -1.68
N ASN A 29 -1.56 -14.45 -0.79
CA ASN A 29 -0.17 -14.84 -1.05
C ASN A 29 0.46 -14.05 -2.22
N GLU A 30 0.11 -12.77 -2.31
CA GLU A 30 0.55 -11.84 -3.34
C GLU A 30 1.82 -11.09 -2.92
N ILE A 31 2.66 -10.75 -3.89
CA ILE A 31 3.89 -10.00 -3.66
C ILE A 31 3.54 -8.51 -3.55
N TYR A 32 4.04 -7.84 -2.52
CA TYR A 32 3.88 -6.40 -2.34
C TYR A 32 5.22 -5.73 -2.01
N GLY A 33 5.35 -4.46 -2.40
CA GLY A 33 6.49 -3.62 -2.10
C GLY A 33 6.06 -2.15 -1.98
N ARG A 34 6.72 -1.40 -1.10
CA ARG A 34 6.53 0.05 -0.97
C ARG A 34 7.87 0.76 -0.94
N TYR A 35 7.96 1.87 -1.66
CA TYR A 35 9.02 2.84 -1.53
C TYR A 35 8.44 4.20 -1.12
N VAL A 36 8.41 4.47 0.20
CA VAL A 36 7.87 5.70 0.82
C VAL A 36 6.43 5.99 0.41
N ASP A 37 6.21 6.67 -0.71
CA ASP A 37 4.94 7.06 -1.30
C ASP A 37 4.49 6.14 -2.45
N ASP A 38 5.41 5.41 -3.08
CA ASP A 38 5.11 4.49 -4.17
C ASP A 38 4.77 3.08 -3.65
N ILE A 39 3.68 2.49 -4.13
CA ILE A 39 3.23 1.14 -3.77
C ILE A 39 3.13 0.28 -5.03
N PHE A 40 3.67 -0.93 -4.95
CA PHE A 40 3.65 -1.95 -6.00
C PHE A 40 3.10 -3.24 -5.41
N PHE A 41 2.21 -3.92 -6.13
CA PHE A 41 1.75 -5.24 -5.76
C PHE A 41 1.36 -6.05 -6.98
N THR A 42 1.42 -7.37 -6.86
CA THR A 42 0.82 -8.29 -7.81
C THR A 42 -0.59 -8.60 -7.34
N SER A 43 -1.55 -8.73 -8.26
CA SER A 43 -2.88 -9.21 -7.90
C SER A 43 -3.37 -10.28 -8.86
N ASN A 44 -4.04 -11.28 -8.31
CA ASN A 44 -4.77 -12.30 -9.05
C ASN A 44 -6.22 -11.88 -9.35
N ASP A 45 -6.68 -10.75 -8.80
CA ASP A 45 -8.01 -10.23 -8.99
C ASP A 45 -8.15 -9.50 -10.34
N SER A 46 -9.39 -9.33 -10.82
CA SER A 46 -9.66 -8.54 -12.03
C SER A 46 -9.35 -7.06 -11.80
N LEU A 47 -8.99 -6.36 -12.89
CA LEU A 47 -8.70 -4.92 -12.85
C LEU A 47 -9.84 -4.09 -12.21
N GLU A 48 -11.10 -4.47 -12.44
CA GLU A 48 -12.26 -3.80 -11.83
C GLU A 48 -12.28 -3.91 -10.28
N SER A 49 -11.90 -5.07 -9.73
CA SER A 49 -11.82 -5.24 -8.27
C SER A 49 -10.66 -4.47 -7.66
N ILE A 50 -9.58 -4.30 -8.43
CA ILE A 50 -8.42 -3.51 -8.03
C ILE A 50 -8.76 -2.02 -8.02
N ASP A 51 -9.43 -1.51 -9.05
CA ASP A 51 -9.85 -0.11 -9.13
C ASP A 51 -10.80 0.25 -7.98
N GLN A 52 -11.77 -0.61 -7.67
CA GLN A 52 -12.67 -0.39 -6.53
C GLN A 52 -11.91 -0.33 -5.19
N MET A 53 -10.89 -1.17 -5.02
CA MET A 53 -10.05 -1.16 -3.81
C MET A 53 -9.19 0.11 -3.72
N LEU A 54 -8.70 0.63 -4.86
CA LEU A 54 -7.94 1.88 -4.90
C LEU A 54 -8.85 3.08 -4.61
N ASP A 55 -10.08 3.08 -5.10
CA ASP A 55 -11.07 4.12 -4.83
C ASP A 55 -11.49 4.16 -3.36
N GLU A 56 -11.61 3.02 -2.68
CA GLU A 56 -11.88 2.97 -1.22
C GLU A 56 -10.71 3.50 -0.38
N ALA A 57 -9.51 3.50 -0.95
CA ALA A 57 -8.31 3.91 -0.24
C ALA A 57 -7.97 5.40 -0.45
N ASN A 58 -8.47 6.04 -1.52
CA ASN A 58 -8.36 7.49 -1.75
C ASN A 58 -9.29 8.31 -0.85
#